data_AF-A0A1V1NSB8-F1
#
_entry.id   AF-A0A1V1NSB8-F1
#
_cell.length_a   1.000
_cell.length_b   1.000
_cell.length_c   1.000
_cell.angle_alpha   90.00
_cell.angle_beta   90.00
_cell.angle_gamma   90.00
#
_symmetry.space_group_name_H-M   'P 1'
#
loop_
_entity.id
_entity.type
_entity.pdbx_description
1 polymer ?
#
loop_
_entity_poly.entity_id
_entity_poly.type
_entity_poly.pdbx_seq_one_letter_code
_entity_poly.pdbx_strand_id
1 'polypeptide(L)' 'MESNIPEAERQALIDFYNSTGGDNWLDNANWLGESGTECAWFGVMCAENVLAIFMPDNNLNGEILNSFTNLQNLSS' A
#
# COMPACT_ATOMS: atom_id res chain seq x y z
N MET A 1 11.23 -9.91 9.60
CA MET A 1 11.69 -10.39 8.27
C MET A 1 11.39 -9.24 7.33
N GLU A 2 12.41 -8.60 6.78
CA GLU A 2 12.21 -7.50 5.82
C GLU A 2 11.67 -8.09 4.53
N SER A 3 10.51 -7.60 4.09
CA SER A 3 9.97 -7.93 2.77
C SER A 3 10.75 -7.16 1.73
N ASN A 4 11.40 -7.83 0.79
CA ASN A 4 12.21 -7.17 -0.24
C ASN A 4 11.30 -6.67 -1.38
N ILE A 5 10.35 -5.79 -1.05
CA ILE A 5 9.41 -5.21 -2.00
C ILE A 5 10.16 -4.26 -2.93
N PRO A 6 9.97 -4.33 -4.27
CA PRO A 6 10.59 -3.40 -5.18
C PRO A 6 10.26 -1.94 -4.83
N GLU A 7 11.24 -1.04 -4.91
CA GLU A 7 11.04 0.38 -4.57
C GLU A 7 9.89 1.03 -5.36
N ALA A 8 9.66 0.57 -6.61
CA ALA A 8 8.54 1.03 -7.43
C ALA A 8 7.16 0.65 -6.85
N GLU A 9 7.03 -0.53 -6.26
CA GLU A 9 5.80 -0.97 -5.58
C GLU A 9 5.61 -0.23 -4.26
N ARG A 10 6.69 -0.03 -3.50
CA ARG A 10 6.68 0.80 -2.30
C ARG A 10 6.23 2.24 -2.60
N GLN A 11 6.76 2.84 -3.65
CA GLN A 11 6.36 4.19 -4.06
C GLN A 11 4.88 4.22 -4.48
N ALA A 12 4.38 3.17 -5.15
CA ALA A 12 2.96 3.07 -5.48
C ALA A 12 2.07 3.00 -4.23
N LEU A 13 2.48 2.28 -3.18
CA LEU A 13 1.78 2.27 -1.90
C LEU A 13 1.80 3.67 -1.24
N ILE A 14 2.95 4.34 -1.22
CA ILE A 14 3.06 5.71 -0.66
C ILE A 14 2.17 6.69 -1.43
N ASP A 15 2.13 6.61 -2.76
CA ASP A 15 1.27 7.45 -3.59
C ASP A 15 -0.21 7.17 -3.32
N PHE A 16 -0.57 5.90 -3.11
CA PHE A 16 -1.92 5.51 -2.71
C PHE A 16 -2.32 6.05 -1.33
N TYR A 17 -1.42 5.99 -0.36
CA TYR A 17 -1.60 6.62 0.96
C TYR A 17 -1.87 8.12 0.82
N ASN A 18 -1.01 8.83 0.10
CA ASN A 18 -1.14 10.28 -0.06
C ASN A 18 -2.39 10.69 -0.86
N SER A 19 -2.73 9.94 -1.92
CA SER A 19 -3.83 10.28 -2.83
C SER A 19 -5.22 9.98 -2.27
N THR A 20 -5.33 9.04 -1.34
CA THR A 20 -6.63 8.68 -0.71
C THR A 20 -6.77 9.21 0.72
N GLY A 21 -5.90 10.16 1.10
CA GLY A 21 -5.98 10.88 2.38
C GLY A 21 -5.60 10.02 3.59
N GLY A 22 -4.50 9.27 3.51
CA GLY A 22 -4.02 8.29 4.49
C GLY A 22 -4.03 8.71 5.96
N ASP A 23 -3.82 10.01 6.23
CA ASP A 23 -3.89 10.56 7.57
C ASP A 23 -5.31 10.55 8.17
N ASN A 24 -6.35 10.42 7.34
CA ASN A 24 -7.77 10.41 7.71
C ASN A 24 -8.44 9.04 7.54
N TRP A 25 -7.67 7.99 7.23
CA TRP A 25 -8.18 6.63 7.23
C TRP A 25 -8.58 6.21 8.64
N LEU A 26 -9.48 5.23 8.75
CA LEU A 26 -9.87 4.70 10.06
C LEU A 26 -8.76 3.85 10.68
N ASP A 27 -8.05 3.10 9.86
CA ASP A 27 -6.87 2.33 10.21
C ASP A 27 -5.77 2.55 9.17
N ASN A 28 -4.71 3.24 9.58
CA ASN A 28 -3.50 3.46 8.81
C ASN A 28 -2.27 2.83 9.49
N ALA A 29 -2.48 1.79 10.31
CA ALA A 29 -1.41 1.20 11.08
C ALA A 29 -0.22 0.76 10.20
N ASN A 30 0.98 1.15 10.66
CA ASN A 30 2.28 0.84 10.08
C ASN A 30 2.57 1.45 8.70
N TRP A 31 1.61 2.12 8.05
CA TRP A 31 1.85 2.83 6.80
C TRP A 31 2.96 3.88 6.95
N LEU A 32 3.73 4.10 5.88
CA LEU A 32 4.91 4.97 5.85
C LEU A 32 6.05 4.53 6.80
N GLY A 33 6.05 3.26 7.23
CA GLY A 33 7.15 2.66 7.96
C GLY A 33 8.47 2.60 7.16
N GLU A 34 9.51 2.11 7.82
CA GLU A 34 10.82 1.87 7.19
C GLU A 34 10.69 0.93 5.98
N SER A 35 11.56 1.10 4.98
CA SER A 35 11.57 0.22 3.81
C SER A 35 11.77 -1.23 4.24
N GLY A 36 10.97 -2.13 3.68
CA GLY A 36 10.93 -3.54 4.07
C GLY A 36 9.88 -3.90 5.13
N THR A 37 9.09 -2.93 5.60
CA THR A 37 7.98 -3.15 6.54
C THR A 37 6.61 -3.22 5.87
N GLU A 38 6.54 -3.14 4.54
CA GLU A 38 5.29 -2.99 3.77
C GLU A 38 4.30 -4.13 4.04
N CYS A 39 4.77 -5.36 4.28
CA CYS A 39 3.89 -6.48 4.62
C CYS A 39 3.25 -6.41 6.01
N ALA A 40 3.69 -5.47 6.85
CA ALA A 40 3.06 -5.18 8.12
C ALA A 40 2.04 -4.03 8.03
N TRP A 41 1.93 -3.37 6.88
CA TRP A 41 0.99 -2.26 6.69
C TRP A 41 -0.43 -2.78 6.65
N PHE A 42 -1.34 -2.06 7.30
CA PHE A 42 -2.74 -2.47 7.37
C PHE A 42 -3.32 -2.66 5.97
N GLY A 43 -3.93 -3.83 5.73
CA GLY A 43 -4.55 -4.18 4.46
C GLY A 43 -3.60 -4.59 3.34
N VAL A 44 -2.27 -4.52 3.52
CA VAL A 44 -1.30 -4.93 2.50
C VAL A 44 -0.97 -6.41 2.67
N MET A 45 -1.21 -7.19 1.61
CA MET A 45 -0.72 -8.57 1.51
C MET A 45 0.45 -8.60 0.56
N CYS A 46 1.61 -9.06 1.03
CA CYS A 46 2.78 -9.23 0.19
C CYS A 46 3.61 -10.46 0.52
N ALA A 47 4.46 -10.82 -0.45
CA ALA A 47 5.53 -11.79 -0.31
C ALA A 47 6.84 -11.13 -0.76
N GLU A 48 7.27 -11.41 -1.98
CA GLU A 48 8.37 -10.69 -2.65
C GLU A 48 7.87 -9.45 -3.43
N ASN A 49 6.55 -9.34 -3.60
CA ASN A 49 5.85 -8.24 -4.25
C ASN A 49 4.52 -8.02 -3.52
N VAL A 50 3.89 -6.87 -3.75
CA VAL A 50 2.52 -6.55 -3.31
C VAL A 50 1.53 -7.39 -4.12
N LEU A 51 0.80 -8.25 -3.41
CA LEU A 51 -0.15 -9.19 -3.99
C LEU A 51 -1.59 -8.67 -3.90
N ALA A 52 -1.92 -7.94 -2.83
CA ALA A 52 -3.24 -7.35 -2.64
C ALA A 52 -3.18 -6.15 -1.69
N ILE A 53 -4.13 -5.23 -1.88
CA ILE A 53 -4.44 -4.16 -0.92
C ILE A 53 -5.92 -4.27 -0.63
N PHE A 54 -6.26 -4.58 0.61
CA PHE A 54 -7.64 -4.80 1.06
C PHE A 54 -7.95 -3.89 2.25
N MET A 55 -8.69 -2.81 1.97
CA MET A 55 -9.07 -1.80 2.97
C MET A 55 -10.57 -1.46 2.87
N PRO A 56 -11.45 -2.43 3.15
CA PRO A 56 -12.89 -2.19 3.17
C PRO A 56 -13.23 -1.17 4.27
N ASP A 57 -14.20 -0.31 3.98
CA ASP A 57 -14.75 0.66 4.93
C ASP A 57 -13.71 1.60 5.59
N ASN A 58 -12.51 1.77 5.00
CA ASN A 58 -11.41 2.52 5.61
C ASN A 58 -11.41 4.03 5.30
N ASN A 59 -12.57 4.59 4.93
CA ASN A 59 -12.73 6.02 4.61
C ASN A 59 -11.74 6.54 3.53
N LEU A 60 -11.47 5.74 2.50
CA LEU A 60 -10.60 6.14 1.40
C LEU A 60 -11.25 7.26 0.61
N ASN A 61 -10.62 8.42 0.57
CA ASN A 61 -11.17 9.61 -0.07
C ASN A 61 -10.14 10.22 -1.01
N GLY A 62 -10.42 10.18 -2.31
CA GLY A 62 -9.55 10.69 -3.36
C GLY A 62 -9.59 9.83 -4.61
N GLU A 63 -8.64 10.07 -5.52
CA GLU A 63 -8.51 9.31 -6.76
C GLU A 63 -7.32 8.37 -6.67
N ILE A 64 -7.54 7.12 -7.07
CA ILE A 64 -6.46 6.16 -7.22
C ILE A 64 -5.60 6.61 -8.42
N LEU A 65 -4.38 7.09 -8.13
CA LEU A 65 -3.42 7.52 -9.15
C LEU A 65 -2.89 6.33 -9.98
N ASN A 66 -2.41 6.63 -11.19
CA ASN A 66 -1.88 5.68 -12.16
C ASN A 66 -0.68 4.84 -11.66
N SER A 67 -0.13 5.14 -10.49
CA SER A 67 0.97 4.41 -9.85
C SER A 67 0.60 2.96 -9.50
N PHE A 68 -0.68 2.60 -9.47
CA PHE A 68 -1.11 1.19 -9.39
C PHE A 68 -0.62 0.32 -10.56
N THR A 69 -0.23 0.92 -11.70
CA THR A 69 0.41 0.18 -12.80
C THR A 69 1.77 -0.42 -12.42
N ASN A 70 2.40 0.07 -11.33
CA ASN A 70 3.63 -0.51 -10.80
C ASN A 70 3.37 -1.74 -9.93
N LEU A 71 2.14 -1.98 -9.48
CA LEU A 71 1.75 -3.16 -8.70
C LEU A 71 1.37 -4.30 -9.65
N GLN A 72 2.36 -4.83 -10.35
CA GLN A 72 2.17 -5.77 -11.46
C GLN A 72 1.66 -7.15 -11.04
N ASN A 73 1.71 -7.46 -9.74
CA ASN A 73 1.33 -8.75 -9.18
C ASN A 73 0.01 -8.72 -8.39
N LEU A 74 -0.78 -7.66 -8.54
CA LEU A 74 -2.10 -7.58 -7.90
C LEU A 74 -3.01 -8.71 -8.42
N SER A 75 -3.43 -9.58 -7.51
CA SER A 75 -4.50 -10.54 -7.79
C SER A 75 -5.85 -9.82 -7.69
N SER A 76 -6.69 -9.99 -8.71
CA SER A 76 -8.11 -9.60 -8.68
C SER A 76 -8.94 -10.48 -7.75
#